data_AF-A0A7V3S1G8-F1
#
_entry.id   AF-A0A7V3S1G8-F1
#
_cell.length_a   1.000
_cell.length_b   1.000
_cell.length_c   1.000
_cell.angle_alpha   90.00
_cell.angle_beta   90.00
_cell.angle_gamma   90.00
#
_symmetry.space_group_name_H-M   'P 1'
#
loop_
_entity.id
_entity.type
_entity.pdbx_description
1 polymer ?
#
loop_
_entity_poly.entity_id
_entity_poly.type
_entity_poly.pdbx_seq_one_letter_code
_entity_poly.pdbx_strand_id
1 'polypeptide(L)'
;MVESQARGSRFFWPTLLVLLIAGLFIPNLMMRVPALDIPQSRDLANQWNPYYHFLRDSYLSYHSFPLWNPYDLCGTPFLAFTHSSALYPLNGLFLLARFPTAMSLSVFLHLIIAGLGCYYLVKSLGASGKASFICGMAYSLSGFVFNNLNFPPSLYSASWLPWVFFFAAGLSRTRSLGRLLGLWMSAAFILYGGDLELAMFGVLVIFAWLFLVKPESGAGAWKPALLFILGLALAGLLFLAQLLPSLEMMHFSIRSGWQIKLTITVKQIALALAGIVGSIFFPYPIKPDQFAPLKGMNWFYLGAVPVLGFFAGMAREKRLRNAAWIFLAAALYAFLSSTRLFNPIFTRIPLLGKSLVPFRL
;
A
#
# COMPACT_ATOMS: atom_id res chain seq x y z
N MET A 1 36.34 21.73 0.27
CA MET A 1 35.13 22.36 -0.31
C MET A 1 34.26 21.38 -1.12
N VAL A 2 34.82 20.48 -1.94
CA VAL A 2 34.03 19.50 -2.74
C VAL A 2 33.27 18.48 -1.88
N GLU A 3 33.85 18.00 -0.78
CA GLU A 3 33.16 17.07 0.14
C GLU A 3 32.01 17.69 0.93
N SER A 4 32.05 19.00 1.26
CA SER A 4 30.93 19.65 1.95
C SER A 4 29.76 19.92 1.00
N GLN A 5 30.03 20.26 -0.27
CA GLN A 5 28.99 20.36 -1.31
C GLN A 5 28.36 18.99 -1.63
N ALA A 6 29.16 17.91 -1.67
CA ALA A 6 28.65 16.55 -1.85
C ALA A 6 27.74 16.10 -0.68
N ARG A 7 28.12 16.42 0.57
CA ARG A 7 27.31 16.14 1.77
C ARG A 7 26.05 17.01 1.89
N GLY A 8 26.02 18.21 1.31
CA GLY A 8 24.80 19.02 1.23
C GLY A 8 23.77 18.40 0.28
N SER A 9 24.22 17.91 -0.87
CA SER A 9 23.31 17.35 -1.90
C SER A 9 22.65 16.01 -1.52
N ARG A 10 23.30 15.19 -0.68
CA ARG A 10 22.78 13.85 -0.32
C ARG A 10 21.49 13.90 0.50
N PHE A 11 21.32 14.93 1.31
CA PHE A 11 20.14 15.11 2.17
C PHE A 11 19.18 16.17 1.65
N PHE A 12 19.62 17.07 0.76
CA PHE A 12 18.77 18.12 0.20
C PHE A 12 17.44 17.57 -0.36
N TRP A 13 17.50 16.55 -1.23
CA TRP A 13 16.31 16.01 -1.89
C TRP A 13 15.34 15.27 -0.94
N PRO A 14 15.81 14.35 -0.05
CA PRO A 14 14.95 13.76 0.97
C PRO A 14 14.33 14.81 1.91
N THR A 15 15.12 15.79 2.35
CA THR A 15 14.63 16.85 3.24
C THR A 15 13.59 17.70 2.53
N LEU A 16 13.82 18.08 1.27
CA LEU A 16 12.84 18.81 0.47
C LEU A 16 11.53 18.02 0.30
N LEU A 17 11.60 16.71 0.05
CA LEU A 17 10.42 15.84 -0.02
C LEU A 17 9.63 15.88 1.29
N VAL A 18 10.32 15.71 2.42
CA VAL A 18 9.70 15.77 3.75
C VAL A 18 9.05 17.13 4.00
N LEU A 19 9.75 18.22 3.69
CA LEU A 19 9.25 19.58 3.89
C LEU A 19 8.06 19.90 3.00
N LEU A 20 8.05 19.45 1.74
CA LEU A 20 6.91 19.67 0.84
C LEU A 20 5.68 18.89 1.28
N ILE A 21 5.85 17.61 1.64
CA ILE A 21 4.74 16.81 2.19
C ILE A 21 4.25 17.46 3.49
N ALA A 22 5.16 17.85 4.40
CA ALA A 22 4.78 18.52 5.65
C ALA A 22 4.02 19.82 5.39
N GLY A 23 4.50 20.63 4.46
CA GLY A 23 3.90 21.91 4.08
C GLY A 23 2.43 21.82 3.68
N LEU A 24 2.01 20.71 3.05
CA LEU A 24 0.62 20.46 2.68
C LEU A 24 -0.32 20.33 3.91
N PHE A 25 0.22 19.93 5.06
CA PHE A 25 -0.57 19.62 6.26
C PHE A 25 -0.32 20.58 7.44
N ILE A 26 0.62 21.53 7.31
CA ILE A 26 0.87 22.57 8.31
C ILE A 26 -0.42 23.33 8.67
N PRO A 27 -1.26 23.79 7.71
CA PRO A 27 -2.49 24.49 8.04
C PRO A 27 -3.44 23.65 8.92
N ASN A 28 -3.62 22.37 8.60
CA ASN A 28 -4.47 21.46 9.38
C ASN A 28 -3.92 21.24 10.80
N LEU A 29 -2.60 21.07 10.92
CA LEU A 29 -1.95 20.91 12.23
C LEU A 29 -2.10 22.17 13.09
N MET A 30 -1.92 23.36 12.52
CA MET A 30 -2.09 24.64 13.23
C MET A 30 -3.54 24.89 13.64
N MET A 31 -4.49 24.58 12.75
CA MET A 31 -5.93 24.72 13.00
C MET A 31 -6.49 23.65 13.95
N ARG A 32 -5.70 22.60 14.25
CA ARG A 32 -6.12 21.40 15.01
C ARG A 32 -7.36 20.70 14.42
N VAL A 33 -7.57 20.87 13.11
CA VAL A 33 -8.61 20.19 12.35
C VAL A 33 -8.00 18.95 11.71
N PRO A 34 -8.69 17.79 11.69
CA PRO A 34 -8.20 16.63 10.97
C PRO A 34 -7.87 17.00 9.51
N ALA A 35 -6.77 16.44 8.98
CA ALA A 35 -6.37 16.62 7.59
C ALA A 35 -7.44 16.19 6.58
N LEU A 36 -8.39 15.35 7.02
CA LEU A 36 -9.39 14.68 6.19
C LEU A 36 -10.81 14.89 6.72
N ASP A 37 -11.08 16.03 7.37
CA ASP A 37 -12.40 16.35 7.91
C ASP A 37 -13.37 16.82 6.81
N ILE A 38 -13.68 15.91 5.88
CA ILE A 38 -14.76 16.11 4.92
C ILE A 38 -15.94 15.27 5.43
N PRO A 39 -17.09 15.88 5.79
CA PRO A 39 -18.31 15.19 6.25
C PRO A 39 -18.90 14.17 5.25
N GLN A 40 -18.31 14.03 4.07
CA GLN A 40 -18.71 13.12 2.99
C GLN A 40 -17.68 11.98 2.78
N SER A 41 -16.70 11.84 3.67
CA SER A 41 -15.66 10.80 3.62
C SER A 41 -16.23 9.43 4.03
N ARG A 42 -17.02 8.85 3.12
CA ARG A 42 -17.60 7.49 3.10
C ARG A 42 -17.20 6.59 4.27
N ASP A 43 -16.03 5.95 4.18
CA ASP A 43 -15.62 4.92 5.14
C ASP A 43 -14.70 5.50 6.23
N LEU A 44 -14.02 6.63 5.97
CA LEU A 44 -13.14 7.25 6.96
C LEU A 44 -13.93 7.76 8.16
N ALA A 45 -14.98 8.54 7.92
CA ALA A 45 -15.82 9.06 8.99
C ALA A 45 -16.67 7.94 9.63
N ASN A 46 -17.22 7.02 8.82
CA ASN A 46 -18.22 6.06 9.29
C ASN A 46 -17.64 4.76 9.84
N GLN A 47 -16.40 4.40 9.48
CA GLN A 47 -15.79 3.13 9.88
C GLN A 47 -14.42 3.35 10.52
N TRP A 48 -13.47 3.97 9.81
CA TRP A 48 -12.07 4.02 10.26
C TRP A 48 -11.87 4.92 11.48
N ASN A 49 -12.50 6.09 11.53
CA ASN A 49 -12.43 6.97 12.68
C ASN A 49 -12.99 6.31 13.96
N PRO A 50 -14.21 5.74 13.95
CA PRO A 50 -14.71 4.92 15.05
C PRO A 50 -13.76 3.80 15.47
N TYR A 51 -13.12 3.12 14.52
CA TYR A 51 -12.21 2.01 14.82
C TYR A 51 -10.97 2.48 15.57
N TYR A 52 -10.36 3.58 15.14
CA TYR A 52 -9.19 4.13 15.82
C TYR A 52 -9.55 4.82 17.15
N HIS A 53 -10.77 5.35 17.28
CA HIS A 53 -11.31 5.77 18.57
C HIS A 53 -11.49 4.58 19.52
N PHE A 54 -12.11 3.50 19.06
CA PHE A 54 -12.27 2.28 19.84
C PHE A 54 -10.93 1.68 20.25
N LEU A 55 -9.96 1.62 19.34
CA LEU A 55 -8.59 1.19 19.62
C LEU A 55 -7.97 2.03 20.75
N ARG A 56 -8.06 3.35 20.64
CA ARG A 56 -7.56 4.29 21.64
C ARG A 56 -8.24 4.10 23.00
N ASP A 57 -9.57 4.08 23.01
CA ASP A 57 -10.35 4.03 24.25
C ASP A 57 -10.25 2.66 24.93
N SER A 58 -10.00 1.58 24.17
CA SER A 58 -9.66 0.26 24.73
C SER A 58 -8.46 0.34 25.67
N TYR A 59 -7.37 1.01 25.24
CA TYR A 59 -6.18 1.16 26.08
C TYR A 59 -6.34 2.24 27.16
N LEU A 60 -6.87 3.41 26.80
CA LEU A 60 -6.86 4.59 27.68
C LEU A 60 -8.02 4.64 28.66
N SER A 61 -9.17 4.06 28.32
CA SER A 61 -10.41 4.16 29.09
C SER A 61 -10.87 2.82 29.66
N TYR A 62 -10.80 1.75 28.86
CA TYR A 62 -11.23 0.41 29.29
C TYR A 62 -10.10 -0.41 29.90
N HIS A 63 -8.84 0.04 29.78
CA HIS A 63 -7.65 -0.65 30.25
C HIS A 63 -7.57 -2.11 29.78
N SER A 64 -8.00 -2.35 28.55
CA SER A 64 -8.12 -3.67 27.95
C SER A 64 -7.48 -3.72 26.57
N PHE A 65 -7.16 -4.94 26.13
CA PHE A 65 -6.71 -5.15 24.77
C PHE A 65 -7.93 -5.20 23.83
N PRO A 66 -7.89 -4.56 22.65
CA PRO A 66 -9.05 -4.43 21.74
C PRO A 66 -9.36 -5.75 20.99
N LEU A 67 -9.77 -6.77 21.73
CA LEU A 67 -10.08 -8.10 21.18
C LEU A 67 -11.47 -8.14 20.53
N TRP A 68 -12.45 -7.48 21.15
CA TRP A 68 -13.86 -7.54 20.78
C TRP A 68 -14.46 -6.14 20.72
N ASN A 69 -15.01 -5.75 19.58
CA ASN A 69 -15.74 -4.49 19.40
C ASN A 69 -17.24 -4.74 19.62
N PRO A 70 -17.84 -4.26 20.72
CA PRO A 70 -19.27 -4.45 21.00
C PRO A 70 -20.18 -3.52 20.18
N TYR A 71 -19.63 -2.50 19.53
CA TYR A 71 -20.40 -1.45 18.85
C TYR A 71 -20.76 -1.82 17.40
N ASP A 72 -20.04 -2.75 16.79
CA ASP A 72 -20.30 -3.21 15.43
C ASP A 72 -21.10 -4.50 15.42
N LEU A 73 -22.20 -4.55 14.67
CA LEU A 73 -22.95 -5.78 14.36
C LEU A 73 -23.29 -6.64 15.59
N CYS A 74 -23.66 -5.99 16.70
CA CYS A 74 -23.92 -6.63 18.01
C CYS A 74 -22.70 -7.38 18.61
N GLY A 75 -21.49 -7.07 18.13
CA GLY A 75 -20.24 -7.64 18.59
C GLY A 75 -19.44 -8.31 17.47
N THR A 76 -18.21 -7.83 17.25
CA THR A 76 -17.27 -8.41 16.27
C THR A 76 -15.86 -8.59 16.85
N PRO A 77 -15.11 -9.62 16.39
CA PRO A 77 -13.73 -9.82 16.84
C PRO A 77 -12.80 -8.78 16.19
N PHE A 78 -12.60 -7.64 16.86
CA PHE A 78 -11.86 -6.49 16.34
C PHE A 78 -10.41 -6.83 15.98
N LEU A 79 -9.72 -7.59 16.86
CA LEU A 79 -8.37 -8.05 16.58
C LEU A 79 -8.33 -9.02 15.40
N ALA A 80 -9.35 -9.83 15.16
CA ALA A 80 -9.35 -10.76 14.02
C ALA A 80 -9.61 -10.06 12.68
N PHE A 81 -10.16 -8.85 12.69
CA PHE A 81 -10.36 -8.06 11.49
C PHE A 81 -9.05 -7.38 11.10
N THR A 82 -8.34 -7.88 10.09
CA THR A 82 -6.99 -7.38 9.72
C THR A 82 -6.97 -5.89 9.37
N HIS A 83 -8.03 -5.39 8.75
CA HIS A 83 -8.20 -3.96 8.47
C HIS A 83 -8.33 -3.07 9.71
N SER A 84 -8.52 -3.63 10.92
CA SER A 84 -8.45 -2.80 12.14
C SER A 84 -7.05 -2.24 12.36
N SER A 85 -6.02 -2.89 11.80
CA SER A 85 -4.60 -2.57 12.02
C SER A 85 -4.28 -2.49 13.53
N ALA A 86 -4.98 -3.25 14.39
CA ALA A 86 -4.90 -3.10 15.85
C ALA A 86 -3.48 -3.30 16.39
N LEU A 87 -2.71 -4.20 15.77
CA LEU A 87 -1.32 -4.49 16.12
C LEU A 87 -0.28 -3.67 15.33
N TYR A 88 -0.73 -2.68 14.55
CA TYR A 88 0.17 -1.86 13.75
C TYR A 88 0.94 -0.85 14.61
N PRO A 89 2.29 -0.90 14.65
CA PRO A 89 3.05 -0.12 15.64
C PRO A 89 2.87 1.40 15.54
N LEU A 90 2.68 1.97 14.34
CA LEU A 90 2.48 3.41 14.20
C LEU A 90 1.09 3.88 14.68
N ASN A 91 0.15 2.97 14.95
CA ASN A 91 -1.09 3.33 15.63
C ASN A 91 -0.88 3.75 17.10
N GLY A 92 0.32 3.56 17.66
CA GLY A 92 0.71 4.16 18.93
C GLY A 92 0.54 5.69 18.96
N LEU A 93 0.55 6.37 17.80
CA LEU A 93 0.26 7.81 17.70
C LEU A 93 -1.11 8.18 18.26
N PHE A 94 -2.12 7.30 18.14
CA PHE A 94 -3.46 7.52 18.68
C PHE A 94 -3.51 7.48 20.22
N LEU A 95 -2.48 6.91 20.85
CA LEU A 95 -2.33 6.89 22.31
C LEU A 95 -1.58 8.13 22.84
N LEU A 96 -0.75 8.75 22.01
CA LEU A 96 0.16 9.84 22.40
C LEU A 96 -0.41 11.24 22.16
N ALA A 97 -1.38 11.39 21.26
CA ALA A 97 -1.94 12.68 20.88
C ALA A 97 -3.48 12.68 20.86
N ARG A 98 -4.07 13.88 20.87
CA ARG A 98 -5.52 14.05 20.65
C ARG A 98 -5.89 13.50 19.27
N PHE A 99 -7.06 12.87 19.16
CA PHE A 99 -7.45 12.12 17.97
C PHE A 99 -7.31 12.91 16.64
N PRO A 100 -7.80 14.16 16.50
CA PRO A 100 -7.60 14.93 15.26
C PRO A 100 -6.12 15.11 14.88
N THR A 101 -5.27 15.35 15.87
CA THR A 101 -3.83 15.52 15.69
C THR A 101 -3.17 14.19 15.34
N ALA A 102 -3.51 13.11 16.06
CA ALA A 102 -2.99 11.77 15.82
C ALA A 102 -3.32 11.28 14.40
N MET A 103 -4.55 11.51 13.94
CA MET A 103 -4.99 11.15 12.59
C MET A 103 -4.22 11.93 11.51
N SER A 104 -4.09 13.26 11.66
CA SER A 104 -3.30 14.09 10.75
C SER A 104 -1.82 13.67 10.73
N LEU A 105 -1.23 13.36 11.90
CA LEU A 105 0.14 12.87 12.00
C LEU A 105 0.30 11.50 11.35
N SER A 106 -0.65 10.58 11.56
CA SER A 106 -0.64 9.26 10.92
C SER A 106 -0.61 9.41 9.39
N VAL A 107 -1.54 10.16 8.82
CA VAL A 107 -1.59 10.42 7.37
C VAL A 107 -0.26 11.00 6.86
N PHE A 108 0.21 12.07 7.50
CA PHE A 108 1.44 12.76 7.14
C PHE A 108 2.66 11.82 7.15
N LEU A 109 2.82 11.04 8.22
CA LEU A 109 3.95 10.12 8.37
C LEU A 109 3.93 9.04 7.30
N HIS A 110 2.77 8.47 6.96
CA HIS A 110 2.68 7.45 5.93
C HIS A 110 2.96 7.98 4.52
N LEU A 111 2.59 9.23 4.22
CA LEU A 111 2.98 9.87 2.95
C LEU A 111 4.50 10.09 2.86
N ILE A 112 5.15 10.47 3.97
CA ILE A 112 6.61 10.55 4.03
C ILE A 112 7.25 9.18 3.87
N ILE A 113 6.78 8.17 4.58
CA ILE A 113 7.30 6.81 4.51
C ILE A 113 7.20 6.30 3.05
N ALA A 114 6.05 6.48 2.41
CA ALA A 114 5.84 6.16 1.01
C ALA A 114 6.84 6.87 0.08
N GLY A 115 6.95 8.19 0.23
CA GLY A 115 7.80 9.02 -0.64
C GLY A 115 9.30 8.75 -0.46
N LEU A 116 9.76 8.62 0.80
CA LEU A 116 11.14 8.29 1.11
C LEU A 116 11.51 6.88 0.66
N GLY A 117 10.62 5.90 0.88
CA GLY A 117 10.86 4.54 0.42
C GLY A 117 11.04 4.48 -1.10
N CYS A 118 10.20 5.18 -1.85
CA CYS A 118 10.32 5.27 -3.30
C CYS A 118 11.57 6.06 -3.73
N TYR A 119 11.88 7.17 -3.06
CA TYR A 119 13.12 7.92 -3.28
C TYR A 119 14.35 7.01 -3.15
N TYR A 120 14.48 6.28 -2.05
CA TYR A 120 15.63 5.42 -1.77
C TYR A 120 15.67 4.19 -2.69
N LEU A 121 14.52 3.60 -3.01
CA LEU A 121 14.40 2.57 -4.04
C LEU A 121 15.00 3.07 -5.35
N VAL A 122 14.47 4.15 -5.91
CA VAL A 122 14.89 4.68 -7.23
C VAL A 122 16.34 5.15 -7.18
N LYS A 123 16.78 5.75 -6.07
CA LYS A 123 18.18 6.14 -5.88
C LYS A 123 19.09 4.92 -5.91
N SER A 124 18.70 3.83 -5.24
CA SER A 124 19.45 2.58 -5.26
C SER A 124 19.50 1.98 -6.66
N LEU A 125 18.53 2.23 -7.54
CA LEU A 125 18.54 1.78 -8.94
C LEU A 125 19.53 2.56 -9.84
N GLY A 126 20.21 3.59 -9.30
CA GLY A 126 21.24 4.36 -10.01
C GLY A 126 20.77 5.73 -10.50
N ALA A 127 19.57 6.18 -10.12
CA ALA A 127 19.04 7.46 -10.53
C ALA A 127 19.74 8.67 -9.85
N SER A 128 19.59 9.86 -10.46
CA SER A 128 20.00 11.12 -9.85
C SER A 128 19.11 11.47 -8.64
N GLY A 129 19.60 12.32 -7.72
CA GLY A 129 18.79 12.76 -6.57
C GLY A 129 17.50 13.46 -6.99
N LYS A 130 17.55 14.25 -8.06
CA LYS A 130 16.38 14.90 -8.67
C LYS A 130 15.35 13.90 -9.18
N ALA A 131 15.79 12.89 -9.95
CA ALA A 131 14.89 11.87 -10.47
C ALA A 131 14.26 11.04 -9.35
N SER A 132 15.05 10.66 -8.33
CA SER A 132 14.54 9.99 -7.13
C SER A 132 13.51 10.82 -6.38
N PHE A 133 13.72 12.14 -6.27
CA PHE A 133 12.76 13.06 -5.66
C PHE A 133 11.44 13.11 -6.42
N ILE A 134 11.50 13.25 -7.75
CA ILE A 134 10.31 13.26 -8.61
C ILE A 134 9.51 11.96 -8.45
N CYS A 135 10.19 10.80 -8.48
CA CYS A 135 9.52 9.51 -8.27
C CYS A 135 8.94 9.37 -6.85
N GLY A 136 9.65 9.83 -5.82
CA GLY A 136 9.18 9.83 -4.44
C GLY A 136 7.90 10.63 -4.27
N MET A 137 7.87 11.87 -4.78
CA MET A 137 6.68 12.73 -4.79
C MET A 137 5.54 12.14 -5.63
N ALA A 138 5.85 11.58 -6.79
CA ALA A 138 4.85 10.98 -7.66
C ALA A 138 4.19 9.76 -7.02
N TYR A 139 4.94 8.95 -6.27
CA TYR A 139 4.38 7.80 -5.57
C TYR A 139 3.52 8.22 -4.39
N SER A 140 4.03 9.07 -3.49
CA SER A 140 3.30 9.51 -2.30
C SER A 140 2.03 10.30 -2.65
N LEU A 141 2.05 11.07 -3.73
CA LEU A 141 0.91 11.84 -4.23
C LEU A 141 0.19 11.17 -5.42
N SER A 142 0.42 9.87 -5.62
CA SER A 142 -0.31 9.11 -6.64
C SER A 142 -1.80 9.01 -6.27
N GLY A 143 -2.62 8.80 -7.28
CA GLY A 143 -4.04 8.49 -7.18
C GLY A 143 -4.34 7.46 -6.10
N PHE A 144 -3.60 6.35 -6.14
CA PHE A 144 -3.78 5.24 -5.22
C PHE A 144 -3.42 5.62 -3.78
N VAL A 145 -2.21 6.13 -3.53
CA VAL A 145 -1.76 6.44 -2.16
C VAL A 145 -2.60 7.58 -1.57
N PHE A 146 -2.89 8.61 -2.35
CA PHE A 146 -3.63 9.78 -1.90
C PHE A 146 -5.13 9.53 -1.71
N ASN A 147 -5.79 8.69 -2.51
CA ASN A 147 -7.20 8.34 -2.22
C ASN A 147 -7.32 7.49 -0.95
N ASN A 148 -6.35 6.60 -0.72
CA ASN A 148 -6.32 5.75 0.47
C ASN A 148 -6.08 6.53 1.77
N LEU A 149 -5.90 7.86 1.71
CA LEU A 149 -6.07 8.70 2.88
C LEU A 149 -7.42 8.47 3.58
N ASN A 150 -8.48 8.16 2.80
CA ASN A 150 -9.81 7.80 3.32
C ASN A 150 -9.96 6.31 3.67
N PHE A 151 -8.92 5.50 3.46
CA PHE A 151 -8.90 4.07 3.75
C PHE A 151 -7.53 3.70 4.36
N PRO A 152 -7.32 4.04 5.64
CA PRO A 152 -6.01 3.96 6.27
C PRO A 152 -5.31 2.59 6.21
N PRO A 153 -6.00 1.42 6.27
CA PRO A 153 -5.31 0.15 6.15
C PRO A 153 -4.51 -0.01 4.85
N SER A 154 -5.10 0.37 3.71
CA SER A 154 -4.38 0.37 2.44
C SER A 154 -3.31 1.45 2.38
N LEU A 155 -3.52 2.64 2.97
CA LEU A 155 -2.47 3.67 3.05
C LEU A 155 -1.25 3.16 3.82
N TYR A 156 -1.48 2.54 4.98
CA TYR A 156 -0.44 1.98 5.83
C TYR A 156 0.35 0.93 5.06
N SER A 157 -0.33 -0.06 4.50
CA SER A 157 0.31 -1.11 3.68
C SER A 157 1.03 -0.54 2.46
N ALA A 158 0.43 0.40 1.72
CA ALA A 158 1.04 1.03 0.55
C ALA A 158 2.34 1.75 0.89
N SER A 159 2.38 2.48 2.01
CA SER A 159 3.54 3.28 2.39
C SER A 159 4.83 2.46 2.57
N TRP A 160 4.72 1.21 3.02
CA TRP A 160 5.84 0.31 3.24
C TRP A 160 6.27 -0.47 2.00
N LEU A 161 5.43 -0.54 0.97
CA LEU A 161 5.71 -1.31 -0.25
C LEU A 161 7.03 -0.91 -0.93
N PRO A 162 7.36 0.39 -1.11
CA PRO A 162 8.66 0.78 -1.68
C PRO A 162 9.85 0.37 -0.81
N TRP A 163 9.69 0.28 0.52
CA TRP A 163 10.74 -0.15 1.44
C TRP A 163 11.02 -1.64 1.32
N VAL A 164 9.97 -2.47 1.23
CA VAL A 164 10.10 -3.90 0.94
C VAL A 164 10.92 -4.09 -0.33
N PHE A 165 10.58 -3.34 -1.37
CA PHE A 165 11.28 -3.39 -2.65
C PHE A 165 12.72 -2.88 -2.52
N PHE A 166 12.95 -1.74 -1.86
CA PHE A 166 14.31 -1.19 -1.66
C PHE A 166 15.24 -2.19 -0.97
N PHE A 167 14.79 -2.81 0.13
CA PHE A 167 15.60 -3.76 0.87
C PHE A 167 15.79 -5.08 0.09
N ALA A 168 14.75 -5.58 -0.58
CA ALA A 168 14.85 -6.77 -1.42
C ALA A 168 15.81 -6.58 -2.60
N ALA A 169 15.70 -5.46 -3.33
CA ALA A 169 16.60 -5.10 -4.43
C ALA A 169 18.03 -4.86 -3.95
N GLY A 170 18.18 -4.38 -2.71
CA GLY A 170 19.47 -4.28 -2.04
C GLY A 170 20.06 -5.65 -1.71
N LEU A 171 19.29 -6.59 -1.18
CA LEU A 171 19.79 -7.92 -0.80
C LEU A 171 20.39 -8.69 -1.97
N SER A 172 19.84 -8.51 -3.18
CA SER A 172 20.44 -9.04 -4.40
C SER A 172 21.90 -8.59 -4.54
N ARG A 173 22.15 -7.28 -4.43
CA ARG A 173 23.48 -6.70 -4.67
C ARG A 173 24.47 -6.88 -3.52
N THR A 174 23.99 -6.76 -2.29
CA THR A 174 24.83 -6.84 -1.10
C THR A 174 24.05 -7.54 0.00
N ARG A 175 24.56 -8.70 0.41
CA ARG A 175 23.97 -9.54 1.44
C ARG A 175 24.41 -8.98 2.79
N SER A 176 23.52 -8.26 3.46
CA SER A 176 23.79 -7.71 4.79
C SER A 176 22.62 -7.97 5.72
N LEU A 177 22.94 -8.20 7.00
CA LEU A 177 21.94 -8.39 8.04
C LEU A 177 21.02 -7.16 8.13
N GLY A 178 21.56 -5.95 8.02
CA GLY A 178 20.75 -4.72 8.03
C GLY A 178 19.70 -4.66 6.91
N ARG A 179 20.01 -5.17 5.71
CA ARG A 179 19.02 -5.24 4.62
C ARG A 179 18.00 -6.34 4.83
N LEU A 180 18.39 -7.47 5.43
CA LEU A 180 17.46 -8.54 5.80
C LEU A 180 16.50 -8.08 6.89
N LEU A 181 17.00 -7.39 7.92
CA LEU A 181 16.18 -6.79 8.96
C LEU A 181 15.25 -5.71 8.39
N GLY A 182 15.74 -4.87 7.48
CA GLY A 182 14.92 -3.88 6.78
C GLY A 182 13.79 -4.54 5.96
N LEU A 183 14.09 -5.61 5.23
CA LEU A 183 13.08 -6.39 4.50
C LEU A 183 12.06 -7.01 5.46
N TRP A 184 12.53 -7.69 6.51
CA TRP A 184 11.68 -8.30 7.52
C TRP A 184 10.72 -7.29 8.16
N MET A 185 11.23 -6.15 8.62
CA MET A 185 10.42 -5.13 9.29
C MET A 185 9.43 -4.45 8.34
N SER A 186 9.86 -4.06 7.13
CA SER A 186 8.96 -3.47 6.15
C SER A 186 7.89 -4.46 5.66
N ALA A 187 8.25 -5.74 5.52
CA ALA A 187 7.31 -6.81 5.18
C ALA A 187 6.33 -7.10 6.34
N ALA A 188 6.76 -6.99 7.59
CA ALA A 188 5.84 -7.09 8.72
C ALA A 188 4.88 -5.90 8.76
N PHE A 189 5.37 -4.68 8.52
CA PHE A 189 4.56 -3.47 8.57
C PHE A 189 3.55 -3.37 7.43
N ILE A 190 3.85 -3.89 6.23
CA ILE A 190 2.83 -4.00 5.17
C ILE A 190 1.70 -4.98 5.56
N LEU A 191 2.01 -6.08 6.28
CA LEU A 191 0.99 -7.02 6.77
C LEU A 191 0.15 -6.41 7.90
N TYR A 192 0.82 -5.81 8.89
CA TYR A 192 0.16 -5.15 10.01
C TYR A 192 -0.60 -3.88 9.61
N GLY A 193 -0.25 -3.26 8.49
CA GLY A 193 -1.02 -2.18 7.89
C GLY A 193 -2.48 -2.60 7.65
N GLY A 194 -2.74 -3.88 7.42
CA GLY A 194 -4.06 -4.50 7.49
C GLY A 194 -4.61 -4.94 6.14
N ASP A 195 -4.23 -4.26 5.05
CA ASP A 195 -4.61 -4.63 3.69
C ASP A 195 -3.72 -5.78 3.18
N LEU A 196 -4.18 -7.00 3.45
CA LEU A 196 -3.48 -8.22 3.04
C LEU A 196 -3.46 -8.43 1.54
N GLU A 197 -4.47 -7.93 0.83
CA GLU A 197 -4.56 -8.04 -0.63
C GLU A 197 -3.44 -7.22 -1.29
N LEU A 198 -3.29 -5.97 -0.86
CA LEU A 198 -2.20 -5.11 -1.30
C LEU A 198 -0.83 -5.69 -0.93
N ALA A 199 -0.69 -6.26 0.27
CA ALA A 199 0.54 -6.93 0.70
C ALA A 199 0.91 -8.10 -0.24
N MET A 200 -0.05 -8.98 -0.53
CA MET A 200 0.15 -10.14 -1.39
C MET A 200 0.52 -9.74 -2.82
N PHE A 201 -0.27 -8.86 -3.45
CA PHE A 201 0.00 -8.44 -4.83
C PHE A 201 1.29 -7.62 -4.94
N GLY A 202 1.56 -6.76 -3.96
CA GLY A 202 2.79 -5.98 -3.90
C GLY A 202 4.04 -6.86 -3.84
N VAL A 203 4.04 -7.86 -2.95
CA VAL A 203 5.14 -8.82 -2.83
C VAL A 203 5.31 -9.66 -4.10
N LEU A 204 4.20 -10.08 -4.74
CA LEU A 204 4.26 -10.83 -6.00
C LEU A 204 4.89 -10.01 -7.13
N VAL A 205 4.51 -8.73 -7.26
CA VAL A 205 5.10 -7.82 -8.26
C VAL A 205 6.59 -7.58 -7.99
N ILE A 206 6.98 -7.42 -6.72
CA ILE A 206 8.40 -7.27 -6.33
C ILE A 206 9.19 -8.53 -6.69
N PHE A 207 8.64 -9.71 -6.40
CA PHE A 207 9.25 -10.99 -6.76
C PHE A 207 9.41 -11.11 -8.28
N ALA A 208 8.36 -10.86 -9.05
CA ALA A 208 8.39 -10.91 -10.51
C ALA A 208 9.45 -9.95 -11.07
N TRP A 209 9.54 -8.73 -10.55
CA TRP A 209 10.53 -7.76 -11.00
C TRP A 209 11.97 -8.20 -10.68
N LEU A 210 12.22 -8.68 -9.46
CA LEU A 210 13.55 -9.07 -9.02
C LEU A 210 14.07 -10.31 -9.74
N PHE A 211 13.21 -11.30 -9.97
CA PHE A 211 13.66 -12.62 -10.41
C PHE A 211 13.33 -12.95 -11.86
N LEU A 212 12.34 -12.30 -12.47
CA LEU A 212 11.97 -12.54 -13.87
C LEU A 212 12.48 -11.43 -14.80
N VAL A 213 12.50 -10.18 -14.33
CA VAL A 213 12.92 -9.03 -15.15
C VAL A 213 14.40 -8.70 -14.95
N LYS A 214 14.90 -8.83 -13.71
CA LYS A 214 16.29 -8.53 -13.37
C LYS A 214 16.97 -9.70 -12.62
N PRO A 215 16.98 -10.92 -13.18
CA PRO A 215 17.65 -12.04 -12.53
C PRO A 215 19.13 -11.72 -12.31
N GLU A 216 19.64 -12.07 -11.13
CA GLU A 216 21.08 -12.13 -10.94
C GLU A 216 21.64 -13.27 -11.82
N SER A 217 22.72 -13.01 -12.54
CA SER A 217 23.39 -14.01 -13.38
C SER A 217 24.56 -14.65 -12.61
N GLY A 218 24.60 -15.98 -12.54
CA GLY A 218 25.73 -16.76 -11.99
C GLY A 218 25.33 -17.79 -10.92
N ALA A 219 26.32 -18.54 -10.41
CA ALA A 219 26.15 -19.68 -9.49
C ALA A 219 25.52 -19.33 -8.11
N GLY A 220 25.27 -18.05 -7.83
CA GLY A 220 24.68 -17.55 -6.57
C GLY A 220 23.28 -16.94 -6.69
N ALA A 221 22.63 -17.04 -7.85
CA ALA A 221 21.37 -16.35 -8.16
C ALA A 221 20.16 -16.77 -7.31
N TRP A 222 20.21 -17.95 -6.68
CA TRP A 222 19.16 -18.44 -5.77
C TRP A 222 19.24 -17.81 -4.36
N LYS A 223 20.42 -17.34 -3.93
CA LYS A 223 20.62 -16.80 -2.58
C LYS A 223 19.76 -15.56 -2.31
N PRO A 224 19.64 -14.57 -3.21
CA PRO A 224 18.72 -13.46 -3.02
C PRO A 224 17.26 -13.91 -2.92
N ALA A 225 16.84 -14.93 -3.68
CA ALA A 225 15.50 -15.49 -3.57
C ALA A 225 15.26 -16.10 -2.19
N LEU A 226 16.22 -16.86 -1.66
CA LEU A 226 16.10 -17.40 -0.30
C LEU A 226 16.11 -16.33 0.78
N LEU A 227 16.95 -15.30 0.68
CA LEU A 227 16.95 -14.20 1.65
C LEU A 227 15.66 -13.38 1.58
N PHE A 228 15.09 -13.25 0.39
CA PHE A 228 13.77 -12.65 0.20
C PHE A 228 12.69 -13.49 0.88
N ILE A 229 12.65 -14.80 0.59
CA ILE A 229 11.71 -15.74 1.22
C ILE A 229 11.89 -15.76 2.74
N LEU A 230 13.13 -15.77 3.24
CA LEU A 230 13.44 -15.72 4.66
C LEU A 230 12.91 -14.44 5.31
N GLY A 231 13.13 -13.28 4.70
CA GLY A 231 12.61 -12.00 5.20
C GLY A 231 11.08 -11.99 5.28
N LEU A 232 10.41 -12.54 4.25
CA LEU A 232 8.95 -12.71 4.24
C LEU A 232 8.46 -13.73 5.28
N ALA A 233 9.18 -14.84 5.46
CA ALA A 233 8.83 -15.86 6.45
C ALA A 233 8.94 -15.32 7.87
N LEU A 234 10.01 -14.58 8.18
CA LEU A 234 10.16 -13.89 9.46
C LEU A 234 9.05 -12.85 9.69
N ALA A 235 8.60 -12.17 8.63
CA ALA A 235 7.49 -11.22 8.72
C ALA A 235 6.17 -11.94 8.98
N GLY A 236 5.92 -13.06 8.30
CA GLY A 236 4.76 -13.92 8.53
C GLY A 236 4.74 -14.50 9.93
N LEU A 237 5.89 -14.95 10.47
CA LEU A 237 6.02 -15.41 11.85
C LEU A 237 5.67 -14.31 12.84
N LEU A 238 6.16 -13.09 12.62
CA LEU A 238 5.81 -11.95 13.46
C LEU A 238 4.31 -11.62 13.35
N PHE A 239 3.71 -11.77 12.16
CA PHE A 239 2.30 -11.52 11.89
C PHE A 239 1.34 -12.60 12.43
N LEU A 240 1.84 -13.73 12.93
CA LEU A 240 0.98 -14.82 13.45
C LEU A 240 0.02 -14.36 14.54
N ALA A 241 0.42 -13.39 15.38
CA ALA A 241 -0.42 -12.82 16.41
C ALA A 241 -1.73 -12.20 15.87
N GLN A 242 -1.69 -11.66 14.64
CA GLN A 242 -2.84 -11.13 13.91
C GLN A 242 -3.50 -12.20 13.04
N LEU A 243 -2.70 -13.03 12.37
CA LEU A 243 -3.17 -14.01 11.39
C LEU A 243 -4.01 -15.11 12.03
N LEU A 244 -3.63 -15.61 13.21
CA LEU A 244 -4.33 -16.71 13.87
C LEU A 244 -5.79 -16.35 14.22
N PRO A 245 -6.07 -15.23 14.92
CA PRO A 245 -7.46 -14.78 15.13
C PRO A 245 -8.22 -14.56 13.82
N SER A 246 -7.54 -14.03 12.79
CA SER A 246 -8.14 -13.78 11.48
C SER A 246 -8.58 -15.09 10.79
N LEU A 247 -7.77 -16.15 10.89
CA LEU A 247 -8.08 -17.47 10.36
C LEU A 247 -9.24 -18.14 11.12
N GLU A 248 -9.30 -17.96 12.44
CA GLU A 248 -10.42 -18.41 13.26
C GLU A 248 -11.72 -17.71 12.83
N MET A 249 -11.69 -16.39 12.66
CA MET A 249 -12.84 -15.60 12.18
C MET A 249 -13.29 -16.05 10.77
N MET A 250 -12.36 -16.41 9.88
CA MET A 250 -12.72 -16.95 8.56
C MET A 250 -13.55 -18.23 8.64
N HIS A 251 -13.30 -19.08 9.63
CA HIS A 251 -14.06 -20.32 9.83
C HIS A 251 -15.54 -20.04 10.16
N PHE A 252 -15.81 -18.95 10.87
CA PHE A 252 -17.16 -18.52 11.27
C PHE A 252 -17.80 -17.52 10.30
N SER A 253 -17.15 -17.21 9.17
CA SER A 253 -17.69 -16.25 8.20
C SER A 253 -18.66 -16.92 7.22
N ILE A 254 -19.81 -16.27 7.00
CA ILE A 254 -20.83 -16.67 6.02
C ILE A 254 -20.25 -16.66 4.59
N ARG A 255 -19.18 -15.89 4.32
CA ARG A 255 -18.49 -15.87 3.02
C ARG A 255 -17.85 -17.19 2.62
N SER A 256 -17.70 -18.17 3.52
CA SER A 256 -17.24 -19.51 3.16
C SER A 256 -18.13 -20.20 2.10
N GLY A 257 -19.40 -19.78 1.95
CA GLY A 257 -20.34 -20.28 0.94
C GLY A 257 -20.80 -19.29 -0.14
N TRP A 258 -20.45 -17.99 -0.05
CA TRP A 258 -20.97 -16.94 -0.95
C TRP A 258 -19.91 -16.46 -1.93
N GLN A 259 -20.11 -16.74 -3.22
CA GLN A 259 -19.35 -16.14 -4.30
C GLN A 259 -20.00 -14.82 -4.74
N ILE A 260 -19.27 -13.71 -4.64
CA ILE A 260 -19.70 -12.46 -5.29
C ILE A 260 -19.58 -12.68 -6.80
N LYS A 261 -20.70 -12.94 -7.46
CA LYS A 261 -20.80 -12.93 -8.93
C LYS A 261 -20.80 -11.49 -9.42
N LEU A 262 -19.61 -10.89 -9.53
CA LEU A 262 -19.46 -9.62 -10.21
C LEU A 262 -19.73 -9.82 -11.71
N THR A 263 -20.96 -9.56 -12.16
CA THR A 263 -21.26 -9.56 -13.61
C THR A 263 -20.82 -8.22 -14.17
N ILE A 264 -19.59 -8.15 -14.65
CA ILE A 264 -19.11 -6.97 -15.38
C ILE A 264 -19.60 -7.06 -16.83
N THR A 265 -20.25 -6.01 -17.30
CA THR A 265 -20.67 -5.87 -18.70
C THR A 265 -19.53 -5.34 -19.57
N VAL A 266 -19.56 -5.64 -20.88
CA VAL A 266 -18.58 -5.09 -21.85
C VAL A 266 -18.55 -3.55 -21.82
N LYS A 267 -19.71 -2.92 -21.61
CA LYS A 267 -19.82 -1.47 -21.44
C LYS A 267 -19.06 -0.95 -20.22
N GLN A 268 -19.15 -1.64 -19.08
CA GLN A 268 -18.40 -1.29 -17.87
C GLN A 268 -16.90 -1.49 -18.05
N ILE A 269 -16.48 -2.54 -18.77
CA ILE A 269 -15.06 -2.74 -19.13
C ILE A 269 -14.56 -1.60 -20.01
N ALA A 270 -15.29 -1.27 -21.09
CA ALA A 270 -14.90 -0.20 -21.99
C ALA A 270 -14.83 1.17 -21.28
N LEU A 271 -15.80 1.45 -20.41
CA LEU A 271 -15.81 2.66 -19.59
C LEU A 271 -14.65 2.68 -18.59
N ALA A 272 -14.35 1.55 -17.95
CA ALA A 272 -13.22 1.43 -17.03
C ALA A 272 -11.89 1.65 -17.75
N LEU A 273 -11.68 1.07 -18.94
CA LEU A 273 -10.46 1.25 -19.73
C LEU A 273 -10.29 2.70 -20.20
N ALA A 274 -11.34 3.32 -20.73
CA ALA A 274 -11.32 4.73 -21.10
C ALA A 274 -11.07 5.64 -19.89
N GLY A 275 -11.68 5.29 -18.75
CA GLY A 275 -11.47 5.94 -17.46
C GLY A 275 -10.02 5.83 -17.00
N ILE A 276 -9.40 4.65 -17.09
CA ILE A 276 -8.00 4.42 -16.71
C ILE A 276 -7.06 5.30 -17.54
N VAL A 277 -7.21 5.35 -18.86
CA VAL A 277 -6.31 6.14 -19.72
C VAL A 277 -6.36 7.63 -19.37
N GLY A 278 -7.57 8.19 -19.20
CA GLY A 278 -7.72 9.59 -18.74
C GLY A 278 -7.21 9.79 -17.31
N SER A 279 -7.50 8.84 -16.43
CA SER A 279 -7.13 8.87 -15.01
C SER A 279 -5.64 8.88 -14.76
N ILE A 280 -4.84 8.29 -15.65
CA ILE A 280 -3.37 8.26 -15.52
C ILE A 280 -2.78 9.67 -15.55
N PHE A 281 -3.34 10.55 -16.39
CA PHE A 281 -2.84 11.91 -16.61
C PHE A 281 -3.57 12.96 -15.78
N PHE A 282 -4.86 12.75 -15.48
CA PHE A 282 -5.69 13.72 -14.81
C PHE A 282 -6.06 13.26 -13.40
N PRO A 283 -5.80 14.07 -12.37
CA PRO A 283 -6.12 13.69 -11.00
C PRO A 283 -7.62 13.67 -10.72
N TYR A 284 -8.47 14.30 -11.54
CA TYR A 284 -9.92 14.33 -11.33
C TYR A 284 -10.66 13.57 -12.44
N PRO A 285 -11.77 12.86 -12.11
CA PRO A 285 -12.56 12.16 -13.11
C PRO A 285 -13.13 13.15 -14.13
N ILE A 286 -12.89 12.87 -15.42
CA ILE A 286 -13.32 13.75 -16.54
C ILE A 286 -14.85 13.73 -16.66
N LYS A 287 -15.52 12.66 -16.22
CA LYS A 287 -16.97 12.61 -16.04
C LYS A 287 -17.38 11.93 -14.71
N PRO A 288 -18.47 12.38 -14.05
CA PRO A 288 -18.92 11.86 -12.75
C PRO A 288 -19.35 10.38 -12.73
N ASP A 289 -19.55 9.79 -13.90
CA ASP A 289 -20.16 8.47 -14.13
C ASP A 289 -19.15 7.36 -14.50
N GLN A 290 -17.85 7.66 -14.62
CA GLN A 290 -16.85 6.67 -15.07
C GLN A 290 -16.64 5.54 -14.06
N PHE A 291 -16.86 5.80 -12.77
CA PHE A 291 -16.93 4.83 -11.69
C PHE A 291 -17.93 5.40 -10.66
N ALA A 292 -19.06 4.73 -10.46
CA ALA A 292 -20.20 5.19 -9.64
C ALA A 292 -19.81 6.07 -8.43
N PRO A 293 -20.58 7.14 -8.14
CA PRO A 293 -20.07 8.49 -7.88
C PRO A 293 -18.81 8.51 -6.98
N LEU A 294 -17.64 8.13 -7.51
CA LEU A 294 -16.37 8.20 -6.79
C LEU A 294 -15.92 9.68 -6.80
N LYS A 295 -16.51 10.49 -5.92
CA LYS A 295 -16.05 11.86 -5.64
C LYS A 295 -14.68 11.77 -4.96
N GLY A 296 -13.60 11.94 -5.71
CA GLY A 296 -12.23 11.86 -5.22
C GLY A 296 -11.18 11.97 -6.35
N MET A 297 -9.90 11.86 -5.99
CA MET A 297 -8.81 11.79 -6.98
C MET A 297 -8.92 10.48 -7.77
N ASN A 298 -8.50 10.43 -9.02
CA ASN A 298 -8.53 9.19 -9.79
C ASN A 298 -7.54 8.18 -9.22
N TRP A 299 -8.00 6.97 -8.85
CA TRP A 299 -7.16 5.91 -8.26
C TRP A 299 -5.94 5.52 -9.12
N PHE A 300 -6.07 5.66 -10.45
CA PHE A 300 -5.00 5.33 -11.40
C PHE A 300 -4.08 6.50 -11.73
N TYR A 301 -4.25 7.65 -11.09
CA TYR A 301 -3.40 8.82 -11.34
C TYR A 301 -1.96 8.54 -10.93
N LEU A 302 -1.04 8.73 -11.87
CA LEU A 302 0.41 8.60 -11.64
C LEU A 302 1.15 9.91 -11.92
N GLY A 303 0.49 10.87 -12.57
CA GLY A 303 1.08 12.11 -13.05
C GLY A 303 1.69 11.95 -14.45
N ALA A 304 1.61 13.01 -15.24
CA ALA A 304 2.10 12.99 -16.63
C ALA A 304 3.62 12.72 -16.73
N VAL A 305 4.42 13.26 -15.80
CA VAL A 305 5.88 13.15 -15.86
C VAL A 305 6.37 11.70 -15.70
N PRO A 306 5.98 10.92 -14.68
CA PRO A 306 6.36 9.51 -14.57
C PRO A 306 5.88 8.67 -15.75
N VAL A 307 4.68 8.94 -16.27
CA VAL A 307 4.06 8.18 -17.36
C VAL A 307 4.80 8.40 -18.67
N LEU A 308 5.03 9.65 -19.05
CA LEU A 308 5.81 9.99 -20.24
C LEU A 308 7.25 9.46 -20.12
N GLY A 309 7.84 9.57 -18.93
CA GLY A 309 9.16 9.02 -18.64
C GLY A 309 9.22 7.50 -18.81
N PHE A 310 8.18 6.78 -18.36
CA PHE A 310 8.08 5.32 -18.51
C PHE A 310 8.02 4.90 -19.99
N PHE A 311 7.14 5.53 -20.79
CA PHE A 311 7.03 5.23 -22.22
C PHE A 311 8.30 5.59 -23.00
N ALA A 312 8.90 6.76 -22.71
CA ALA A 312 10.19 7.14 -23.31
C ALA A 312 11.31 6.16 -22.94
N GLY A 313 11.29 5.65 -21.71
CA GLY A 313 12.23 4.63 -21.23
C GLY A 313 12.05 3.27 -21.91
N MET A 314 10.81 2.83 -22.14
CA MET A 314 10.53 1.56 -22.84
C MET A 314 11.11 1.51 -24.24
N ALA A 315 11.15 2.64 -24.96
CA ALA A 315 11.77 2.72 -26.28
C ALA A 315 13.28 2.42 -26.24
N ARG A 316 13.94 2.73 -25.12
CA ARG A 316 15.40 2.66 -24.98
C ARG A 316 15.89 1.43 -24.24
N GLU A 317 15.11 0.92 -23.29
CA GLU A 317 15.55 -0.11 -22.35
C GLU A 317 14.74 -1.40 -22.43
N LYS A 318 15.38 -2.50 -22.83
CA LYS A 318 14.75 -3.84 -22.89
C LYS A 318 14.20 -4.27 -21.53
N ARG A 319 14.89 -3.89 -20.44
CA ARG A 319 14.45 -4.21 -19.07
C ARG A 319 13.11 -3.55 -18.72
N LEU A 320 12.89 -2.31 -19.14
CA LEU A 320 11.61 -1.63 -18.91
C LEU A 320 10.48 -2.25 -19.73
N ARG A 321 10.77 -2.70 -20.96
CA ARG A 321 9.82 -3.49 -21.75
C ARG A 321 9.47 -4.82 -21.08
N ASN A 322 10.46 -5.48 -20.48
CA ASN A 322 10.22 -6.71 -19.72
C ASN A 322 9.37 -6.45 -18.46
N ALA A 323 9.61 -5.35 -17.76
CA ALA A 323 8.77 -4.93 -16.63
C ALA A 323 7.32 -4.64 -17.05
N ALA A 324 7.09 -4.12 -18.25
CA ALA A 324 5.75 -3.87 -18.78
C ALA A 324 4.89 -5.15 -18.85
N TRP A 325 5.50 -6.32 -19.08
CA TRP A 325 4.78 -7.61 -19.06
C TRP A 325 4.22 -7.95 -17.69
N ILE A 326 4.84 -7.51 -16.59
CA ILE A 326 4.29 -7.70 -15.23
C ILE A 326 2.98 -6.93 -15.10
N PHE A 327 2.96 -5.67 -15.54
CA PHE A 327 1.76 -4.85 -15.50
C PHE A 327 0.66 -5.38 -16.43
N LEU A 328 1.03 -5.86 -17.62
CA LEU A 328 0.07 -6.50 -18.53
C LEU A 328 -0.47 -7.80 -17.95
N ALA A 329 0.37 -8.64 -17.34
CA ALA A 329 -0.07 -9.86 -16.67
C ALA A 329 -1.00 -9.56 -15.49
N ALA A 330 -0.72 -8.52 -14.70
CA ALA A 330 -1.59 -8.08 -13.62
C ALA A 330 -2.94 -7.54 -14.15
N ALA A 331 -2.93 -6.76 -15.24
CA ALA A 331 -4.14 -6.27 -15.89
C ALA A 331 -4.98 -7.42 -16.49
N LEU A 332 -4.33 -8.39 -17.13
CA LEU A 332 -4.96 -9.60 -17.64
C LEU A 332 -5.53 -10.44 -16.50
N TYR A 333 -4.81 -10.61 -15.40
CA TYR A 333 -5.33 -11.28 -14.21
C TYR A 333 -6.59 -10.60 -13.67
N ALA A 334 -6.56 -9.27 -13.47
CA ALA A 334 -7.71 -8.50 -12.99
C ALA A 334 -8.90 -8.58 -13.96
N PHE A 335 -8.63 -8.58 -15.27
CA PHE A 335 -9.66 -8.77 -16.29
C PHE A 335 -10.25 -10.18 -16.21
N LEU A 336 -9.41 -11.23 -16.28
CA LEU A 336 -9.85 -12.62 -16.31
C LEU A 336 -10.57 -13.00 -15.02
N SER A 337 -10.09 -12.56 -13.85
CA SER A 337 -10.74 -12.83 -12.55
C SER A 337 -12.16 -12.27 -12.47
N SER A 338 -12.43 -11.20 -13.22
CA SER A 338 -13.76 -10.59 -13.31
C SER A 338 -14.70 -11.27 -14.32
N THR A 339 -14.18 -12.17 -15.17
CA THR A 339 -15.00 -12.87 -16.18
C THR A 339 -15.63 -14.15 -15.62
N ARG A 340 -16.85 -14.46 -16.07
CA ARG A 340 -17.59 -15.68 -15.68
C ARG A 340 -16.85 -16.98 -15.98
N LEU A 341 -16.02 -16.99 -17.03
CA LEU A 341 -15.32 -18.18 -17.50
C LEU A 341 -14.16 -18.59 -16.56
N PHE A 342 -13.44 -17.61 -16.00
CA PHE A 342 -12.23 -17.86 -15.20
C PHE A 342 -12.45 -17.70 -13.69
N ASN A 343 -13.54 -17.06 -13.25
CA ASN A 343 -13.89 -16.94 -11.83
C ASN A 343 -13.87 -18.30 -11.05
N PRO A 344 -14.37 -19.44 -11.60
CA PRO A 344 -14.29 -20.73 -10.91
C PRO A 344 -12.87 -21.26 -10.69
N ILE A 345 -11.90 -20.81 -11.50
CA ILE A 345 -10.49 -21.21 -11.37
C ILE A 345 -9.84 -20.38 -10.26
N PHE A 346 -10.07 -19.06 -10.25
CA PHE A 346 -9.48 -18.16 -9.26
C PHE A 346 -10.02 -18.36 -7.85
N THR A 347 -11.30 -18.72 -7.71
CA THR A 347 -11.92 -19.02 -6.40
C THR A 347 -11.38 -20.29 -5.74
N ARG A 348 -10.76 -21.19 -6.51
CA ARG A 348 -10.12 -22.42 -6.00
C ARG A 348 -8.67 -22.22 -5.58
N ILE A 349 -8.05 -21.09 -5.93
CA ILE A 349 -6.68 -20.80 -5.50
C ILE A 349 -6.73 -20.42 -4.02
N PRO A 350 -6.05 -21.17 -3.12
CA PRO A 350 -5.99 -20.84 -1.71
C PRO A 350 -5.52 -19.40 -1.51
N LEU A 351 -6.12 -18.69 -0.55
CA LEU A 351 -5.85 -17.28 -0.20
C LEU A 351 -6.35 -16.24 -1.22
N LEU A 352 -6.25 -16.45 -2.54
CA LEU A 352 -6.75 -15.48 -3.54
C LEU A 352 -8.27 -15.46 -3.69
N GLY A 353 -8.94 -16.61 -3.58
CA GLY A 353 -10.40 -16.69 -3.56
C GLY A 353 -11.03 -16.22 -2.23
N LYS A 354 -10.20 -16.04 -1.19
CA LYS A 354 -10.59 -15.74 0.20
C LYS A 354 -9.99 -14.43 0.73
N SER A 355 -9.25 -13.70 -0.10
CA SER A 355 -8.54 -12.46 0.28
C SER A 355 -9.47 -11.27 0.49
N LEU A 356 -10.70 -11.34 -0.04
CA LEU A 356 -11.74 -10.36 0.27
C LEU A 356 -12.18 -10.57 1.72
N VAL A 357 -11.79 -9.63 2.57
CA VAL A 357 -11.95 -9.60 4.03
C VAL A 357 -13.17 -10.37 4.52
N PRO A 358 -13.01 -11.37 5.40
CA PRO A 358 -14.16 -12.11 5.94
C PRO A 358 -15.02 -11.14 6.75
N PHE A 359 -16.26 -10.92 6.32
CA PHE A 359 -17.27 -10.25 7.15
C PHE A 359 -18.14 -11.31 7.80
N ARG A 360 -18.42 -11.16 9.09
CA ARG A 360 -19.59 -11.73 9.74
C ARG A 360 -20.73 -10.75 9.45
N LEU A 361 -21.87 -11.24 8.95
CA LEU A 361 -23.14 -10.54 9.07
C LEU A 361 -24.03 -11.36 9.99
#